data_AF-A0A9N7VDL9-F1
#
_entry.id   AF-A0A9N7VDL9-F1
#
_cell.length_a   1.000
_cell.length_b   1.000
_cell.length_c   1.000
_cell.angle_alpha   90.00
_cell.angle_beta   90.00
_cell.angle_gamma   90.00
#
_symmetry.space_group_name_H-M   'P 1'
#
loop_
_entity.id
_entity.type
_entity.pdbx_description
1 polymer ?
#
loop_
_entity_poly.entity_id
_entity_poly.type
_entity_poly.pdbx_seq_one_letter_code
_entity_poly.pdbx_strand_id
1 'polypeptide(L)'
;MLKDVVKWNKRVSAVYALGIWSMIGSYAYYKYTDRDEDKPEKRKERVEEPEDPNQVVYVTPHTKTVIVYKEDFVPYSTRILSFIKSFSGGPGTGDSDK
;
A
#
# COMPACT_ATOMS: atom_id res chain seq x y z
N MET A 1 20.73 -40.06 6.53
CA MET A 1 19.35 -39.74 6.99
C MET A 1 19.33 -38.67 8.07
N LEU A 2 19.68 -38.92 9.35
CA LEU A 2 19.57 -37.88 10.40
C LEU A 2 20.43 -36.63 10.15
N LYS A 3 21.63 -36.79 9.58
CA LYS A 3 22.54 -35.66 9.24
C LYS A 3 21.95 -34.73 8.19
N ASP A 4 21.17 -35.26 7.25
CA ASP A 4 20.56 -34.50 6.17
C ASP A 4 19.40 -33.65 6.70
N VAL A 5 18.61 -34.20 7.62
CA VAL A 5 17.53 -33.49 8.33
C VAL A 5 18.08 -32.34 9.16
N VAL A 6 19.17 -32.57 9.90
CA VAL A 6 19.84 -31.52 10.70
C VAL A 6 20.40 -30.42 9.80
N LYS A 7 21.00 -30.79 8.65
CA LYS A 7 21.53 -29.83 7.66
C LYS A 7 20.42 -28.99 7.03
N TRP A 8 19.26 -29.61 6.72
CA TRP A 8 18.10 -28.91 6.20
C TRP A 8 17.52 -27.93 7.22
N ASN A 9 17.33 -28.37 8.47
CA ASN A 9 16.83 -27.53 9.55
C ASN A 9 17.72 -26.30 9.74
N LYS A 10 19.05 -26.48 9.78
CA LYS A 10 19.99 -25.37 9.93
C LYS A 10 19.88 -24.33 8.81
N ARG A 11 19.65 -24.76 7.56
CA ARG A 11 19.45 -23.87 6.41
C ARG A 11 18.14 -23.09 6.54
N VAL A 12 17.04 -23.77 6.87
CA VAL A 12 15.73 -23.15 7.03
C VAL A 12 15.72 -22.19 8.22
N SER A 13 16.31 -22.57 9.36
CA SER A 13 16.44 -21.70 10.52
C SER A 13 17.27 -20.44 10.22
N ALA A 14 18.34 -20.56 9.42
CA ALA A 14 19.13 -19.40 9.02
C ALA A 14 18.32 -18.43 8.14
N VAL A 15 17.56 -18.94 7.17
CA VAL A 15 16.67 -18.11 6.33
C VAL A 15 15.61 -17.42 7.18
N TYR A 16 15.02 -18.14 8.14
CA TYR A 16 14.02 -17.58 9.04
C TYR A 16 14.58 -16.48 9.95
N ALA A 17 15.75 -16.72 10.55
CA ALA A 17 16.43 -15.74 11.39
C ALA A 17 16.78 -14.47 10.60
N LEU A 18 17.30 -14.61 9.38
CA LEU A 18 17.59 -13.47 8.50
C LEU A 18 16.32 -12.70 8.11
N GLY A 19 15.22 -13.41 7.82
CA GLY A 19 13.94 -12.80 7.50
C GLY A 19 13.37 -11.97 8.66
N ILE A 20 13.34 -12.54 9.87
CA ILE A 20 12.90 -11.82 11.06
C ILE A 20 13.79 -10.62 11.33
N TRP A 21 15.11 -10.78 11.27
CA TRP A 21 16.02 -9.66 11.53
C TRP A 21 15.91 -8.55 10.49
N SER A 22 15.66 -8.89 9.23
CA SER A 22 15.40 -7.92 8.17
C SER A 22 14.11 -7.14 8.42
N MET A 23 13.02 -7.81 8.82
CA MET A 23 11.76 -7.13 9.19
C MET A 23 11.95 -6.18 10.37
N ILE A 24 12.60 -6.63 11.46
CA ILE A 24 12.84 -5.80 12.65
C ILE A 24 13.75 -4.62 12.29
N GLY A 25 14.82 -4.87 11.52
CA GLY A 25 15.74 -3.83 11.07
C GLY A 25 15.06 -2.79 10.19
N SER A 26 14.22 -3.21 9.24
CA SER A 26 13.44 -2.31 8.39
C SER A 26 12.46 -1.47 9.21
N TYR A 27 11.76 -2.07 10.17
CA TYR A 27 10.85 -1.35 11.05
C TYR A 27 11.57 -0.33 11.95
N ALA A 28 12.71 -0.73 12.53
CA ALA A 28 13.52 0.15 13.36
C ALA A 28 14.12 1.31 12.54
N TYR A 29 14.60 1.03 11.34
CA TYR A 29 15.11 2.04 10.41
C TYR A 29 14.03 3.04 10.03
N TYR A 30 12.87 2.55 9.59
CA TYR A 30 11.73 3.40 9.26
C TYR A 30 11.34 4.30 10.44
N LYS A 31 11.19 3.73 11.64
CA LYS A 31 10.82 4.49 12.84
C LYS A 31 11.88 5.50 13.29
N TYR A 32 13.15 5.27 12.97
CA TYR A 32 14.23 6.19 13.30
C TYR A 32 14.30 7.34 12.30
N THR A 33 14.28 7.04 10.99
CA THR A 33 14.27 8.05 9.92
C THR A 33 13.01 8.92 9.94
N ASP A 34 11.84 8.35 10.21
CA ASP A 34 10.56 9.08 10.32
C ASP A 34 10.57 10.08 11.49
N ARG A 35 11.37 9.83 12.55
CA ARG A 35 11.56 10.76 13.67
C ARG A 35 12.55 11.88 13.39
N ASP A 36 13.50 11.67 12.49
CA ASP A 36 14.52 12.66 12.13
C ASP A 36 14.01 13.63 11.05
N GLU A 37 12.98 13.26 10.28
CA GLU A 37 12.31 14.16 9.30
C GLU A 37 11.36 15.18 9.96
N ASP A 38 11.08 15.08 11.25
CA ASP A 38 10.07 15.88 11.97
C ASP A 38 10.58 17.24 12.50
N LYS A 39 11.74 17.74 12.04
CA LYS A 39 12.14 19.15 12.18
C LYS A 39 13.22 19.50 11.14
N PRO A 40 12.98 20.47 10.24
CA PRO A 40 12.61 21.83 10.63
C PRO A 40 11.58 22.56 9.73
N GLU A 41 11.08 23.68 10.30
CA GLU A 41 10.54 24.88 9.65
C GLU A 41 9.03 25.00 9.31
N LYS A 42 8.38 25.79 10.18
CA LYS A 42 7.35 26.77 9.81
C LYS A 42 7.64 27.38 8.42
N ARG A 43 6.82 27.05 7.41
CA ARG A 43 6.50 28.00 6.34
C ARG A 43 4.98 28.06 6.17
N LYS A 44 4.39 28.94 6.97
CA LYS A 44 3.12 29.58 6.61
C LYS A 44 3.38 30.35 5.32
N GLU A 45 3.01 29.85 4.15
CA GLU A 45 2.91 30.70 2.96
C GLU A 45 1.87 30.11 1.99
N ARG A 46 0.79 30.87 1.85
CA ARG A 46 -0.24 30.82 0.79
C ARG A 46 -0.93 29.47 0.60
N VAL A 47 -1.93 29.22 1.46
CA VAL A 47 -3.16 28.65 0.92
C VAL A 47 -3.72 29.73 0.01
N GLU A 48 -3.42 29.65 -1.29
CA GLU A 48 -4.21 30.34 -2.30
C GLU A 48 -5.66 29.91 -2.08
N GLU A 49 -6.50 30.90 -1.86
CA GLU A 49 -7.94 30.76 -1.68
C GLU A 49 -8.46 29.88 -2.84
N PRO A 50 -9.14 28.77 -2.55
CA PRO A 50 -9.64 27.89 -3.60
C PRO A 50 -10.66 28.67 -4.44
N GLU A 51 -10.35 28.93 -5.72
CA GLU A 51 -11.28 29.54 -6.69
C GLU A 51 -12.55 28.69 -6.88
N ASP A 52 -12.53 27.42 -6.43
CA ASP A 52 -13.62 26.47 -6.58
C ASP A 52 -13.87 25.72 -5.25
N PRO A 53 -15.08 25.75 -4.67
CA PRO A 53 -15.42 25.07 -3.42
C PRO A 53 -15.25 23.54 -3.47
N ASN A 54 -15.13 22.93 -4.66
CA ASN A 54 -14.94 21.49 -4.84
C ASN A 54 -13.48 21.07 -5.06
N GLN A 55 -12.51 21.99 -4.95
CA GLN A 55 -11.10 21.70 -5.18
C GLN A 55 -10.25 21.91 -3.92
N VAL A 56 -9.51 20.87 -3.52
CA VAL A 56 -8.53 20.96 -2.44
C VAL A 56 -7.13 20.73 -3.01
N VAL A 57 -6.29 21.75 -2.93
CA VAL A 57 -4.92 21.72 -3.44
C VAL A 57 -3.94 21.60 -2.29
N TYR A 58 -3.14 20.53 -2.30
CA TYR A 58 -2.04 20.32 -1.38
C TYR A 58 -0.72 20.56 -2.12
N VAL A 59 0.05 21.56 -1.67
CA VAL A 59 1.36 21.88 -2.24
C VAL A 59 2.44 21.50 -1.23
N THR A 60 3.36 20.65 -1.67
CA THR A 60 4.58 20.22 -0.99
C THR A 60 5.78 20.75 -1.78
N PRO A 61 6.99 20.92 -1.22
CA PRO A 61 8.13 21.53 -1.94
C PRO A 61 8.48 20.93 -3.31
N HIS A 62 8.10 19.67 -3.56
CA HIS A 62 8.39 18.98 -4.82
C HIS A 62 7.14 18.46 -5.55
N THR A 63 5.95 18.58 -4.96
CA THR A 63 4.74 17.92 -5.46
C THR A 63 3.52 18.83 -5.28
N LYS A 64 2.69 18.90 -6.32
CA LYS A 64 1.37 19.55 -6.27
C LYS A 64 0.30 18.48 -6.46
N THR A 65 -0.46 18.20 -5.40
CA THR A 65 -1.58 17.27 -5.43
C THR A 65 -2.88 18.05 -5.49
N VAL A 66 -3.67 17.80 -6.52
CA VAL A 66 -4.97 18.46 -6.73
C VAL A 66 -6.07 17.42 -6.57
N ILE A 67 -6.87 17.54 -5.53
CA ILE A 67 -8.04 16.70 -5.30
C ILE A 67 -9.26 17.47 -5.79
N VAL A 68 -9.94 16.92 -6.80
CA VAL A 68 -11.16 17.49 -7.37
C VAL A 68 -12.32 16.56 -7.04
N TYR A 69 -13.30 17.06 -6.29
CA TYR A 69 -14.52 16.32 -6.02
C TYR A 69 -15.49 16.47 -7.19
N LYS A 70 -15.84 15.35 -7.82
CA LYS A 70 -16.80 15.27 -8.93
C LYS A 70 -18.00 14.44 -8.50
N GLU A 71 -19.20 14.98 -8.66
CA GLU A 71 -20.44 14.33 -8.20
C GLU A 71 -20.72 12.99 -8.91
N ASP A 72 -20.33 12.84 -10.17
CA ASP A 72 -20.55 11.60 -10.96
C ASP A 72 -19.34 10.64 -10.99
N PHE A 73 -18.39 10.76 -10.06
CA PHE A 73 -17.16 9.96 -10.10
C PHE A 73 -17.36 8.57 -9.50
N VAL A 74 -17.38 7.55 -10.36
CA VAL A 74 -17.29 6.14 -9.94
C VAL A 74 -15.84 5.86 -9.50
N PRO A 75 -15.58 5.48 -8.24
CA PRO A 75 -14.22 5.19 -7.77
C PRO A 75 -13.55 4.13 -8.64
N TYR A 76 -12.29 4.34 -9.05
CA TYR A 76 -11.55 3.30 -9.81
C TYR A 76 -11.51 1.95 -9.07
N SER A 77 -11.57 1.98 -7.73
CA SER A 77 -11.68 0.80 -6.90
C SER A 77 -12.92 -0.03 -7.21
N THR A 78 -14.09 0.56 -7.49
CA THR A 78 -15.30 -0.20 -7.84
C THR A 78 -15.21 -0.80 -9.24
N ARG A 79 -14.49 -0.16 -10.18
CA ARG A 79 -14.18 -0.75 -11.50
C ARG A 79 -13.25 -1.96 -11.39
N ILE A 80 -12.21 -1.85 -10.59
CA ILE A 80 -11.26 -2.96 -10.37
C ILE A 80 -11.96 -4.11 -9.61
N LEU A 81 -12.75 -3.78 -8.60
CA LEU A 81 -13.50 -4.76 -7.82
C LEU A 81 -14.57 -5.47 -8.66
N SER A 82 -15.28 -4.77 -9.55
CA SER A 82 -16.21 -5.40 -10.48
C SER A 82 -15.51 -6.30 -11.50
N PHE A 83 -14.33 -5.91 -12.01
CA PHE A 83 -13.51 -6.75 -12.90
C PHE A 83 -13.01 -8.03 -12.21
N ILE A 84 -12.54 -7.94 -10.97
CA ILE A 84 -12.12 -9.11 -10.18
C ILE A 84 -13.33 -9.99 -9.85
N LYS A 85 -14.47 -9.37 -9.50
CA LYS A 85 -15.71 -10.10 -9.21
C LYS A 85 -16.24 -10.84 -10.43
N SER A 86 -16.15 -10.27 -11.64
CA SER A 86 -16.52 -10.97 -12.87
C SER A 86 -15.64 -12.18 -13.17
N PHE A 87 -14.40 -12.20 -12.65
CA PHE A 87 -13.50 -13.33 -12.76
C PHE A 87 -13.73 -14.41 -11.68
N SER A 88 -14.30 -14.02 -10.54
CA SER A 88 -14.66 -14.92 -9.43
C SER A 88 -16.04 -15.57 -9.59
N GLY A 89 -16.86 -15.16 -10.56
CA GLY A 89 -18.10 -15.85 -10.93
C GLY A 89 -17.80 -16.99 -11.89
N GLY A 90 -17.45 -18.17 -11.35
CA GLY A 90 -16.87 -19.27 -12.11
C GLY A 90 -17.78 -19.95 -13.16
N PRO A 91 -17.20 -20.81 -14.02
CA PRO A 91 -17.92 -21.69 -14.93
C PRO A 91 -18.51 -22.86 -14.11
N GLY A 92 -19.81 -22.85 -13.85
CA GLY A 92 -20.39 -23.84 -12.94
C GLY A 92 -21.90 -23.72 -12.76
N THR A 93 -22.65 -23.71 -13.86
CA THR A 93 -24.04 -24.19 -13.85
C THR A 93 -24.12 -25.22 -14.95
N GLY A 94 -23.83 -26.48 -14.56
CA GLY A 94 -24.14 -27.63 -15.37
C GLY A 94 -25.65 -27.69 -15.49
N ASP A 95 -26.14 -27.31 -16.67
CA ASP A 95 -27.46 -27.64 -17.15
C ASP A 95 -27.51 -29.18 -17.28
N SER A 96 -28.08 -29.81 -16.26
CA SER A 96 -28.40 -31.23 -16.24
C SER A 96 -29.85 -31.37 -15.83
N ASP A 97 -30.75 -30.90 -16.69
CA ASP A 97 -32.15 -31.29 -16.64
C ASP A 97 -32.46 -32.29 -17.77
N LYS A 98 -32.97 -33.44 -17.32
CA LYS A 98 -33.64 -34.49 -18.10
C LYS A 98 -35.10 -34.11 -18.29
#